data_AF-A0A2G8HV05-F1
#
_entry.id   AF-A0A2G8HV05-F1
#
_cell.length_a   1.000
_cell.length_b   1.000
_cell.length_c   1.000
_cell.angle_alpha   90.00
_cell.angle_beta   90.00
_cell.angle_gamma   90.00
#
_symmetry.space_group_name_H-M   'P 1'
#
loop_
_entity.id
_entity.type
_entity.pdbx_description
1 polymer ?
#
loop_
_entity_poly.entity_id
_entity_poly.type
_entity_poly.pdbx_seq_one_letter_code
_entity_poly.pdbx_strand_id
1 'polypeptide(L)'
;MIKLLKDSKSNKVKGVLVNGKKFSVSKDLAHALSIEEGQVIKEGKRVSNEVEELKEELEVKNYYGDSPTMLVDITFDKLNRVMSRRSRVEFKKEIPEEAKESFLFLLEDFLLALNRASYKRHLDYEKSCQKILKESA
;
A
#
# COMPACT_ATOMS: atom_id res chain seq x y z
N MET A 1 26.55 -4.15 -10.36
CA MET A 1 26.03 -3.27 -9.30
C MET A 1 26.98 -2.08 -9.11
N ILE A 2 26.47 -0.85 -9.16
CA ILE A 2 27.23 0.40 -9.00
C ILE A 2 26.93 0.99 -7.63
N LYS A 3 27.95 1.39 -6.86
CA LYS A 3 27.79 1.98 -5.52
C LYS A 3 28.65 3.24 -5.38
N LEU A 4 28.07 4.35 -4.94
CA LEU A 4 28.84 5.59 -4.70
C LEU A 4 29.67 5.46 -3.42
N LEU A 5 30.94 5.85 -3.49
CA LEU A 5 31.85 5.89 -2.34
C LEU A 5 31.90 7.32 -1.81
N LYS A 6 31.49 7.51 -0.57
CA LYS A 6 31.40 8.83 0.05
C LYS A 6 32.42 9.02 1.15
N ASP A 7 32.81 10.26 1.35
CA ASP A 7 33.47 10.68 2.57
C ASP A 7 32.47 10.70 3.73
N SER A 8 32.75 9.98 4.80
CA SER A 8 31.88 9.91 5.99
C SER A 8 31.72 11.25 6.72
N LYS A 9 32.64 12.20 6.54
CA LYS A 9 32.59 13.52 7.20
C LYS A 9 31.88 14.60 6.38
N SER A 10 31.98 14.54 5.05
CA SER A 10 31.43 15.59 4.17
C SER A 10 30.29 15.10 3.27
N ASN A 11 29.97 13.81 3.31
CA ASN A 11 28.98 13.15 2.47
C ASN A 11 29.19 13.36 0.95
N LYS A 12 30.39 13.81 0.54
CA LYS A 12 30.76 14.05 -0.86
C LYS A 12 31.19 12.74 -1.51
N VAL A 13 30.77 12.54 -2.76
CA VAL A 13 31.23 11.41 -3.58
C VAL A 13 32.74 11.57 -3.85
N LYS A 14 33.51 10.52 -3.61
CA LYS A 14 34.96 10.45 -3.88
C LYS A 14 35.31 9.39 -4.92
N GLY A 15 34.39 8.48 -5.21
CA GLY A 15 34.61 7.35 -6.09
C GLY A 15 33.34 6.60 -6.38
N VAL A 16 33.44 5.63 -7.29
CA VAL A 16 32.37 4.68 -7.61
C VAL A 16 32.91 3.27 -7.50
N LEU A 17 32.10 2.37 -6.96
CA LEU A 17 32.36 0.94 -6.95
C LEU A 17 31.54 0.32 -8.08
N VAL A 18 32.18 -0.28 -9.07
CA VAL A 18 31.49 -0.99 -10.16
C VAL A 18 31.90 -2.46 -10.10
N ASN A 19 30.95 -3.34 -9.81
CA ASN A 19 31.19 -4.79 -9.70
C ASN A 19 32.37 -5.13 -8.77
N GLY A 20 32.45 -4.45 -7.61
CA GLY A 20 33.50 -4.66 -6.61
C GLY A 20 34.82 -3.92 -6.87
N LYS A 21 35.03 -3.33 -8.04
CA LYS A 21 36.23 -2.52 -8.36
C LYS A 21 36.01 -1.05 -8.04
N LYS A 22 36.99 -0.39 -7.40
CA LYS A 22 36.94 1.02 -7.04
C LYS A 22 37.52 1.89 -8.16
N PHE A 23 36.79 2.93 -8.54
CA PHE A 23 37.20 3.95 -9.50
C PHE A 23 37.15 5.31 -8.82
N SER A 24 38.20 6.12 -8.99
CA SER A 24 38.19 7.53 -8.63
C SER A 24 37.38 8.30 -9.67
N VAL A 25 36.69 9.36 -9.22
CA VAL A 25 35.99 10.29 -10.11
C VAL A 25 36.62 11.67 -10.03
N SER A 26 36.60 12.40 -11.14
CA SER A 26 37.03 13.80 -11.15
C SER A 26 36.15 14.65 -10.23
N LYS A 27 36.65 15.80 -9.80
CA LYS A 27 35.93 16.69 -8.88
C LYS A 27 34.58 17.13 -9.43
N ASP A 28 34.51 17.42 -10.73
CA ASP A 28 33.29 17.86 -11.40
C ASP A 28 32.25 16.72 -11.49
N LEU A 29 32.72 15.51 -11.82
CA LEU A 29 31.88 14.32 -11.86
C LEU A 29 31.37 13.94 -10.46
N ALA A 30 32.23 14.03 -9.43
CA ALA A 30 31.85 13.84 -8.04
C ALA A 30 30.76 14.84 -7.59
N HIS A 31 30.86 16.10 -8.02
CA HIS A 31 29.87 17.12 -7.72
C HIS A 31 28.54 16.84 -8.42
N ALA A 32 28.56 16.53 -9.72
CA ALA A 32 27.36 16.16 -10.49
C ALA A 32 26.64 14.96 -9.89
N LEU A 33 27.37 13.88 -9.56
CA LEU A 33 26.82 12.69 -8.92
C LEU A 33 26.20 12.99 -7.54
N SER A 34 26.80 13.90 -6.78
CA SER A 34 26.27 14.30 -5.46
C SER A 34 24.96 15.09 -5.59
N ILE A 35 24.83 15.92 -6.63
CA ILE A 35 23.59 16.66 -6.92
C ILE A 35 22.48 15.70 -7.35
N GLU A 36 22.77 14.82 -8.30
CA GLU A 36 21.82 13.85 -8.85
C GLU A 36 21.31 12.90 -7.76
N GLU A 37 22.20 12.37 -6.92
CA GLU A 37 21.80 11.56 -5.77
C GLU A 37 20.95 12.36 -4.77
N GLY A 38 21.30 13.63 -4.53
CA GLY A 38 20.50 14.51 -3.69
C GLY A 38 19.09 14.75 -4.24
N GLN A 39 18.94 14.83 -5.57
CA GLN A 39 17.63 14.90 -6.23
C GLN A 39 16.87 13.59 -6.10
N VAL A 40 17.50 12.45 -6.37
CA VAL A 40 16.88 11.12 -6.23
C VAL A 40 16.39 10.88 -4.80
N ILE A 41 17.16 11.28 -3.79
CA ILE A 41 16.73 11.16 -2.38
C ILE A 41 15.52 12.07 -2.09
N LYS A 42 15.51 13.30 -2.61
CA LYS A 42 14.39 14.23 -2.44
C LYS A 42 13.13 13.71 -3.12
N GLU A 43 13.24 13.23 -4.35
CA GLU A 43 12.15 12.62 -5.10
C GLU A 43 11.64 11.36 -4.41
N GLY A 44 12.53 10.48 -3.95
CA GLY A 44 12.17 9.29 -3.17
C GLY A 44 11.41 9.62 -1.89
N LYS A 45 11.81 10.67 -1.17
CA LYS A 45 11.06 11.19 -0.01
C LYS A 45 9.68 11.74 -0.41
N ARG A 46 9.60 12.48 -1.52
CA ARG A 46 8.33 13.04 -2.00
C ARG A 46 7.33 11.93 -2.33
N VAL A 47 7.77 10.94 -3.12
CA VAL A 47 6.96 9.76 -3.47
C VAL A 47 6.55 8.99 -2.21
N SER A 48 7.47 8.80 -1.26
CA SER A 48 7.13 8.12 0.01
C SER A 48 6.04 8.86 0.79
N ASN A 49 6.08 10.20 0.82
CA ASN A 49 5.05 10.99 1.48
C ASN A 49 3.71 10.91 0.72
N GLU A 50 3.73 11.08 -0.60
CA GLU A 50 2.53 10.95 -1.45
C GLU A 50 1.86 9.57 -1.28
N VAL A 51 2.65 8.50 -1.14
CA VAL A 51 2.14 7.14 -0.90
C VAL A 51 1.50 7.00 0.47
N GLU A 52 2.08 7.58 1.53
CA GLU A 52 1.46 7.55 2.87
C GLU A 52 0.19 8.39 2.91
N GLU A 53 0.18 9.58 2.31
CA GLU A 53 -1.03 10.42 2.20
C GLU A 53 -2.17 9.70 1.47
N LEU A 54 -1.87 9.08 0.31
CA LEU A 54 -2.85 8.28 -0.43
C LEU A 54 -3.35 7.08 0.38
N LYS A 55 -2.48 6.46 1.18
CA LYS A 55 -2.84 5.32 2.02
C LYS A 55 -3.78 5.74 3.15
N GLU A 56 -3.51 6.87 3.80
CA GLU A 56 -4.41 7.46 4.80
C GLU A 56 -5.77 7.82 4.18
N GLU A 57 -5.79 8.42 2.99
CA GLU A 57 -7.02 8.75 2.28
C GLU A 57 -7.86 7.50 2.00
N LEU A 58 -7.23 6.43 1.49
CA LEU A 58 -7.91 5.18 1.16
C LEU A 58 -8.43 4.43 2.42
N GLU A 59 -7.74 4.55 3.56
CA GLU A 59 -8.15 3.92 4.84
C GLU A 59 -9.43 4.50 5.43
N VAL A 60 -9.73 5.78 5.14
CA VAL A 60 -10.94 6.46 5.63
C VAL A 60 -12.02 6.60 4.58
N LYS A 61 -11.74 6.19 3.34
CA LYS A 61 -12.66 6.33 2.23
C LYS A 61 -13.83 5.36 2.33
N ASN A 62 -15.01 5.92 2.11
CA ASN A 62 -16.27 5.19 2.01
C ASN A 62 -16.63 4.94 0.55
N TYR A 63 -17.17 3.76 0.28
CA TYR A 63 -17.60 3.33 -1.05
C TYR A 63 -19.10 3.04 -1.02
N TYR A 64 -19.81 3.67 -1.95
CA TYR A 64 -21.27 3.57 -2.02
C TYR A 64 -21.69 2.58 -3.10
N GLY A 65 -22.49 1.60 -2.72
CA GLY A 65 -23.21 0.71 -3.62
C GLY A 65 -24.67 1.12 -3.69
N ASP A 66 -25.17 1.42 -4.89
CA ASP A 66 -26.58 1.67 -5.13
C ASP A 66 -27.22 0.47 -5.84
N SER A 67 -28.34 0.00 -5.30
CA SER A 67 -29.24 -0.94 -5.94
C SER A 67 -30.69 -0.46 -5.87
N PRO A 68 -31.62 -1.09 -6.61
CA PRO A 68 -33.05 -0.76 -6.55
C PRO A 68 -33.70 -0.94 -5.17
N THR A 69 -33.12 -1.76 -4.28
CA THR A 69 -33.70 -2.10 -2.97
C THR A 69 -32.90 -1.57 -1.79
N MET A 70 -31.61 -1.33 -1.96
CA MET A 70 -30.72 -0.88 -0.87
C MET A 70 -29.64 0.08 -1.36
N LEU A 71 -29.25 0.99 -0.47
CA LEU A 71 -27.98 1.70 -0.50
C LEU A 71 -27.05 1.07 0.52
N VAL A 72 -25.79 0.88 0.15
CA VAL A 72 -24.77 0.36 1.05
C VAL A 72 -23.60 1.32 1.05
N ASP A 73 -23.17 1.75 2.24
CA ASP A 73 -21.92 2.47 2.46
C ASP A 73 -20.93 1.49 3.10
N ILE A 74 -19.78 1.27 2.48
CA ILE A 74 -18.77 0.31 2.90
C ILE A 74 -17.41 1.00 3.07
N THR A 75 -16.76 0.74 4.21
CA THR A 75 -15.34 1.05 4.42
C THR A 75 -14.53 -0.25 4.37
N PHE A 76 -13.34 -0.19 3.78
CA PHE A 76 -12.40 -1.31 3.74
C PHE A 76 -11.16 -1.03 4.59
N ASP A 77 -10.54 -2.09 5.11
CA ASP A 77 -9.24 -2.00 5.76
C ASP A 77 -8.07 -2.27 4.79
N LYS A 78 -6.84 -2.23 5.32
CA LYS A 78 -5.57 -2.50 4.59
C LYS A 78 -5.52 -3.85 3.88
N LEU A 79 -6.30 -4.82 4.34
CA LEU A 79 -6.36 -6.17 3.76
C LEU A 79 -7.57 -6.33 2.82
N ASN A 80 -8.19 -5.21 2.45
CA ASN A 80 -9.41 -5.15 1.64
C ASN A 80 -10.56 -5.95 2.28
N ARG A 81 -10.66 -5.93 3.61
CA ARG A 81 -11.77 -6.53 4.36
C ARG A 81 -12.81 -5.48 4.66
N VAL A 82 -14.08 -5.87 4.59
CA VAL A 82 -15.21 -5.00 4.92
C VAL A 82 -15.25 -4.72 6.42
N MET A 83 -15.29 -3.45 6.81
CA MET A 83 -15.39 -2.99 8.19
C MET A 83 -16.85 -2.78 8.60
N SER A 84 -17.47 -3.78 9.23
CA SER A 84 -18.89 -3.74 9.63
C SER A 84 -19.26 -2.52 10.49
N ARG A 85 -18.43 -2.17 11.48
CA ARG A 85 -18.69 -1.02 12.40
C ARG A 85 -18.76 0.35 11.73
N ARG A 86 -18.24 0.48 10.51
CA ARG A 86 -18.23 1.73 9.74
C ARG A 86 -19.09 1.64 8.48
N SER A 87 -19.67 0.47 8.22
CA SER A 87 -20.53 0.25 7.06
C SER A 87 -21.99 0.47 7.45
N ARG A 88 -22.81 0.92 6.51
CA ARG A 88 -24.24 1.18 6.70
C ARG A 88 -25.04 0.58 5.57
N VAL A 89 -26.23 0.08 5.90
CA VAL A 89 -27.21 -0.41 4.92
C VAL A 89 -28.49 0.38 5.13
N GLU A 90 -28.99 0.97 4.06
CA GLU A 90 -30.27 1.67 4.03
C GLU A 90 -31.19 1.00 3.01
N PHE A 91 -32.38 0.59 3.45
CA PHE A 91 -33.38 -0.01 2.57
C PHE A 91 -34.24 1.07 1.93
N LYS A 92 -34.33 1.06 0.59
CA LYS A 92 -35.12 2.05 -0.17
C LYS A 92 -36.62 1.77 -0.15
N LYS A 93 -37.01 0.54 0.19
CA LYS A 93 -38.40 0.10 0.25
C LYS A 93 -38.78 -0.19 1.70
N GLU A 94 -40.06 -0.03 1.99
CA GLU A 94 -40.62 -0.44 3.25
C GLU A 94 -40.61 -1.98 3.33
N ILE A 95 -39.80 -2.51 4.23
CA ILE A 95 -39.60 -3.95 4.47
C ILE A 95 -39.98 -4.20 5.93
N PRO A 96 -40.69 -5.30 6.25
CA PRO A 96 -40.95 -5.68 7.64
C PRO A 96 -39.67 -5.80 8.46
N GLU A 97 -39.70 -5.35 9.72
CA GLU A 97 -38.49 -5.28 10.54
C GLU A 97 -37.85 -6.65 10.78
N GLU A 98 -38.66 -7.69 11.01
CA GLU A 98 -38.21 -9.08 11.15
C GLU A 98 -37.41 -9.56 9.93
N ALA A 99 -37.81 -9.13 8.72
CA ALA A 99 -37.12 -9.48 7.49
C ALA A 99 -35.81 -8.69 7.33
N LYS A 100 -35.76 -7.44 7.79
CA LYS A 100 -34.51 -6.66 7.82
C LYS A 100 -33.50 -7.28 8.79
N GLU A 101 -33.93 -7.62 10.00
CA GLU A 101 -33.08 -8.25 11.01
C GLU A 101 -32.51 -9.58 10.50
N SER A 102 -33.38 -10.43 9.94
CA SER A 102 -32.96 -11.71 9.35
C SER A 102 -31.96 -11.54 8.21
N PHE A 103 -32.19 -10.55 7.33
CA PHE A 103 -31.26 -10.23 6.26
C PHE A 103 -29.92 -9.72 6.79
N LEU A 104 -29.92 -8.79 7.75
CA LEU A 104 -28.70 -8.22 8.32
C LEU A 104 -27.86 -9.30 9.02
N PHE A 105 -28.51 -10.23 9.73
CA PHE A 105 -27.84 -11.38 10.33
C PHE A 105 -27.13 -12.25 9.27
N LEU A 106 -27.83 -12.61 8.19
CA LEU A 106 -27.23 -13.39 7.09
C LEU A 106 -26.13 -12.62 6.36
N LEU A 107 -26.28 -11.30 6.23
CA LEU A 107 -25.29 -10.43 5.62
C LEU A 107 -24.00 -10.39 6.46
N GLU A 108 -24.10 -10.33 7.79
CA GLU A 108 -22.94 -10.40 8.68
C GLU A 108 -22.17 -11.71 8.53
N ASP A 109 -22.87 -12.85 8.50
CA ASP A 109 -22.25 -14.16 8.27
C ASP A 109 -21.57 -14.24 6.90
N PHE A 110 -22.21 -13.71 5.87
CA PHE A 110 -21.63 -13.62 4.53
C PHE A 110 -20.36 -12.76 4.52
N LEU A 111 -20.39 -11.58 5.12
CA LEU A 111 -19.24 -10.68 5.21
C LEU A 111 -18.09 -11.31 6.00
N LEU A 112 -18.40 -12.05 7.07
CA LEU A 112 -17.39 -12.79 7.83
C LEU A 112 -16.71 -13.86 6.99
N ALA A 113 -17.49 -14.64 6.23
CA ALA A 113 -16.96 -15.66 5.33
C ALA A 113 -16.08 -15.04 4.23
N LEU A 114 -16.55 -13.94 3.62
CA LEU A 114 -15.81 -13.18 2.60
C LEU A 114 -14.48 -12.65 3.16
N ASN A 115 -14.50 -12.02 4.34
CA ASN A 115 -13.31 -11.50 4.99
C ASN A 115 -12.30 -12.60 5.33
N ARG A 116 -12.75 -13.79 5.75
CA ARG A 116 -11.89 -14.96 5.98
C ARG A 116 -11.24 -15.44 4.68
N ALA A 117 -11.98 -15.47 3.57
CA ALA A 117 -11.45 -15.83 2.26
C ALA A 117 -10.42 -14.80 1.77
N SER A 118 -10.72 -13.51 1.87
CA SER A 118 -9.80 -12.41 1.54
C SER A 118 -8.50 -12.49 2.34
N TYR A 119 -8.57 -12.80 3.63
CA TYR A 119 -7.40 -12.98 4.48
C TYR A 119 -6.52 -14.16 4.02
N LYS A 120 -7.12 -15.32 3.71
CA LYS A 120 -6.37 -16.48 3.18
C LYS A 120 -5.67 -16.13 1.86
N ARG A 121 -6.39 -15.48 0.94
CA ARG A 121 -5.81 -15.01 -0.34
C ARG A 121 -4.61 -14.09 -0.11
N HIS A 122 -4.70 -13.18 0.86
CA HIS A 122 -3.61 -12.27 1.19
C HIS A 122 -2.37 -13.02 1.69
N LEU A 123 -2.54 -14.01 2.58
CA LEU A 123 -1.43 -14.84 3.06
C LEU A 123 -0.74 -15.62 1.93
N ASP A 124 -1.51 -16.14 0.97
CA ASP A 124 -0.95 -16.87 -0.17
C ASP A 124 -0.19 -15.94 -1.12
N TYR A 125 -0.67 -14.70 -1.29
CA TYR A 125 0.05 -13.66 -2.02
C TYR A 125 1.36 -13.30 -1.32
N GLU A 126 1.35 -13.07 -0.01
CA GLU A 126 2.54 -12.74 0.76
C GLU A 126 3.61 -13.85 0.66
N LYS A 127 3.21 -15.12 0.80
CA LYS A 127 4.11 -16.27 0.61
C LYS A 127 4.72 -16.30 -0.79
N SER A 128 3.92 -16.02 -1.81
CA SER A 128 4.37 -15.96 -3.20
C SER A 128 5.42 -14.87 -3.40
N CYS A 129 5.19 -13.66 -2.88
CA CYS A 129 6.16 -12.57 -2.94
C CYS A 129 7.46 -12.91 -2.20
N GLN A 130 7.37 -13.50 -1.00
CA GLN A 130 8.55 -13.92 -0.24
C GLN A 130 9.38 -14.97 -0.98
N LYS A 131 8.72 -15.90 -1.70
CA LYS A 131 9.39 -16.89 -2.53
C LYS A 131 10.18 -16.23 -3.68
N ILE A 132 9.54 -15.32 -4.42
CA ILE A 132 10.18 -14.57 -5.52
C ILE A 132 11.39 -13.77 -5.00
N LEU A 133 11.25 -13.11 -3.85
CA LEU A 133 12.34 -12.33 -3.25
C LEU A 133 13.53 -13.20 -2.83
N LYS A 134 13.28 -14.40 -2.32
CA LYS A 134 14.35 -15.37 -1.99
C LYS A 134 15.05 -15.93 -3.21
N GLU A 135 14.34 -16.09 -4.32
CA GLU A 135 14.90 -16.55 -5.60
C GLU A 135 15.66 -15.44 -6.34
N SER A 136 15.38 -14.18 -6.03
CA SER A 136 16.02 -13.00 -6.64
C SER A 136 17.22 -12.45 -5.86
N ALA A 137 17.50 -13.01 -4.67
CA ALA A 137 18.58 -12.61 -3.76
C ALA A 137 19.79 -13.56 -3.87
#